data_AF-A0A9Q0Y980-F1
#
_entry.id   AF-A0A9Q0Y980-F1
#
_cell.length_a   1.000
_cell.length_b   1.000
_cell.length_c   1.000
_cell.angle_alpha   90.00
_cell.angle_beta   90.00
_cell.angle_gamma   90.00
#
_symmetry.space_group_name_H-M   'P 1'
#
loop_
_entity.id
_entity.type
_entity.pdbx_description
1 polymer ?
#
loop_
_entity_poly.entity_id
_entity_poly.type
_entity_poly.pdbx_seq_one_letter_code
_entity_poly.pdbx_strand_id
1 'polypeptide(L)'
;MQNKDLEEKNSKLQKEKSEIEKKYAKTDEAYKELLSKYVKMEDKVTLSCRISPQAKTTLNLVDSDKTILKYGNTSYHFGYIYPKETSQEAVFKSVQNLVQNTIDGKNVFIFAVGGSESGKTFTMYGEYGGTSKNEGLVPRTLDKIFETHGKMKKRGPKLEIKARYIHVCRGTGKGKEKYALVSPDKPKLRCKEENHSFENGLELSIKTYTIASKEDVSLNIPSFINTL
;
A
#
# COMPACT_ATOMS: atom_id res chain seq x y z
N MET A 1 -28.22 22.79 57.40
CA MET A 1 -26.79 22.49 57.17
C MET A 1 -26.57 21.75 55.84
N GLN A 2 -27.36 20.73 55.51
CA GLN A 2 -27.24 19.95 54.25
C GLN A 2 -27.44 20.73 52.93
N ASN A 3 -28.29 21.76 52.88
CA ASN A 3 -28.52 22.51 51.62
C ASN A 3 -27.32 23.37 51.18
N LYS A 4 -26.53 23.88 52.13
CA LYS A 4 -25.38 24.76 51.83
C LYS A 4 -24.23 23.97 51.20
N ASP A 5 -23.96 22.76 51.72
CA ASP A 5 -22.98 21.83 51.14
C ASP A 5 -23.37 21.36 49.74
N LEU A 6 -24.68 21.23 49.47
CA LEU A 6 -25.20 20.86 48.15
C LEU A 6 -25.00 21.97 47.12
N GLU A 7 -25.25 23.22 47.50
CA GLU A 7 -25.01 24.40 46.65
C GLU A 7 -23.53 24.56 46.34
N GLU A 8 -22.66 24.36 47.33
CA GLU A 8 -21.21 24.46 47.17
C GLU A 8 -20.66 23.33 46.27
N LYS A 9 -21.17 22.10 46.41
CA LYS A 9 -20.87 21.00 45.49
C LYS A 9 -21.34 21.29 44.06
N ASN A 10 -22.55 21.83 43.89
CA ASN A 10 -23.06 22.17 42.56
C ASN A 10 -22.23 23.27 41.89
N SER A 11 -21.81 24.28 42.64
CA SER A 11 -20.90 25.33 42.16
C SER A 11 -19.56 24.74 41.69
N LYS A 12 -18.99 23.82 42.48
CA LYS A 12 -17.73 23.14 42.15
C LYS A 12 -17.85 22.25 40.90
N LEU A 13 -18.94 21.49 40.80
CA LEU A 13 -19.23 20.62 39.65
C LEU A 13 -19.43 21.42 38.35
N GLN A 14 -20.10 22.57 38.41
CA GLN A 14 -20.24 23.44 37.23
C GLN A 14 -18.90 23.98 36.76
N LYS A 15 -18.00 24.29 37.70
CA LYS A 15 -16.65 24.77 37.39
C LYS A 15 -15.80 23.67 36.74
N GLU A 16 -15.82 22.45 37.29
CA GLU A 16 -15.14 21.29 36.69
C GLU A 16 -15.68 20.93 35.31
N LYS A 17 -17.02 20.97 35.12
CA LYS A 17 -17.64 20.76 33.81
C LYS A 17 -17.15 21.78 32.78
N SER A 18 -17.10 23.06 33.16
CA SER A 18 -16.58 24.14 32.31
C SER A 18 -15.11 23.92 31.92
N GLU A 19 -14.28 23.45 32.84
CA GLU A 19 -12.87 23.17 32.57
C GLU A 19 -12.68 21.96 31.65
N ILE A 20 -13.47 20.91 31.83
CA ILE A 20 -13.46 19.72 30.97
C ILE A 20 -13.90 20.09 29.56
N GLU A 21 -14.97 20.88 29.40
CA GLU A 21 -15.45 21.35 28.09
C GLU A 21 -14.37 22.16 27.36
N LYS A 22 -13.66 23.04 28.06
CA LYS A 22 -12.54 23.80 27.48
C LYS A 22 -11.38 22.91 27.06
N LYS A 23 -11.01 21.90 27.86
CA LYS A 23 -9.97 20.92 27.47
C LYS A 23 -10.41 20.09 26.28
N TYR A 24 -11.68 19.66 26.25
CA TYR A 24 -12.23 18.89 25.15
C TYR A 24 -12.22 19.70 23.85
N ALA A 25 -12.65 20.96 23.89
CA ALA A 25 -12.63 21.86 22.73
C ALA A 25 -11.21 22.06 22.17
N LYS A 26 -10.22 22.32 23.03
CA LYS A 26 -8.81 22.44 22.62
C LYS A 26 -8.27 21.14 22.02
N THR A 27 -8.65 19.99 22.59
CA THR A 27 -8.23 18.68 22.09
C THR A 27 -8.86 18.40 20.71
N ASP A 28 -10.13 18.77 20.53
CA ASP A 28 -10.87 18.61 19.27
C ASP A 28 -10.29 19.51 18.16
N GLU A 29 -9.91 20.75 18.47
CA GLU A 29 -9.20 21.64 17.53
C GLU A 29 -7.85 21.07 17.10
N ALA A 30 -7.00 20.66 18.06
CA ALA A 30 -5.71 20.05 17.76
C ALA A 30 -5.86 18.77 16.93
N TYR A 31 -6.90 17.97 17.20
CA TYR A 31 -7.22 16.77 16.43
C TYR A 31 -7.65 17.09 15.00
N LYS A 32 -8.47 18.13 14.79
CA LYS A 32 -8.87 18.62 13.46
C LYS A 32 -7.69 19.16 12.66
N GLU A 33 -6.77 19.89 13.29
CA GLU A 33 -5.55 20.37 12.63
C GLU A 33 -4.64 19.21 12.22
N LEU A 34 -4.46 18.24 13.12
CA LEU A 34 -3.68 17.03 12.84
C LEU A 34 -4.31 16.24 11.69
N LEU A 35 -5.63 16.04 11.71
CA LEU A 35 -6.39 15.39 10.64
C LEU A 35 -6.26 16.15 9.32
N SER A 36 -6.37 17.48 9.32
CA SER A 36 -6.23 18.29 8.11
C SER A 36 -4.83 18.15 7.50
N LYS A 37 -3.79 18.19 8.33
CA LYS A 37 -2.41 17.97 7.88
C LYS A 37 -2.20 16.56 7.37
N TYR A 38 -2.80 15.57 8.04
CA TYR A 38 -2.77 14.16 7.64
C TYR A 38 -3.42 13.95 6.27
N VAL A 39 -4.64 14.45 6.07
CA VAL A 39 -5.38 14.39 4.79
C VAL A 39 -4.58 15.05 3.67
N LYS A 40 -3.98 16.22 3.90
CA LYS A 40 -3.11 16.89 2.90
C LYS A 40 -1.87 16.09 2.53
N MET A 41 -1.36 15.25 3.44
CA MET A 41 -0.24 14.35 3.15
C MET A 41 -0.70 13.10 2.39
N GLU A 42 -1.95 12.67 2.56
CA GLU A 42 -2.50 11.47 1.91
C GLU A 42 -2.80 11.65 0.41
N ASP A 43 -3.16 12.86 -0.04
CA ASP A 43 -3.43 13.13 -1.46
C ASP A 43 -2.16 13.33 -2.30
N LYS A 44 -0.97 13.16 -1.71
CA LYS A 44 0.29 13.39 -2.40
C LYS A 44 0.69 12.19 -3.26
N VAL A 45 0.49 12.31 -4.56
CA VAL A 45 1.18 11.44 -5.54
C VAL A 45 2.68 11.59 -5.35
N THR A 46 3.34 10.50 -4.97
CA THR A 46 4.78 10.49 -4.71
C THR A 46 5.49 9.67 -5.78
N LEU A 47 6.34 10.33 -6.56
CA LEU A 47 7.22 9.68 -7.53
C LEU A 47 8.58 9.40 -6.90
N SER A 48 8.95 8.13 -6.76
CA SER A 48 10.26 7.71 -6.28
C SER A 48 11.05 7.01 -7.37
N CYS A 49 12.37 7.18 -7.38
CA CYS A 49 13.28 6.45 -8.26
C CYS A 49 13.93 5.31 -7.49
N ARG A 50 14.04 4.12 -8.08
CA ARG A 50 14.83 3.03 -7.52
C ARG A 50 15.88 2.59 -8.52
N ILE A 51 17.13 2.64 -8.08
CA ILE A 51 18.26 2.14 -8.86
C ILE A 51 18.32 0.62 -8.65
N SER A 52 18.28 -0.14 -9.74
CA SER A 52 18.33 -1.60 -9.68
C SER A 52 19.62 -2.10 -9.02
N PRO A 53 19.58 -3.08 -8.11
CA PRO A 53 20.77 -3.74 -7.55
C PRO A 53 21.69 -4.36 -8.61
N GLN A 54 21.19 -4.62 -9.82
CA GLN A 54 21.96 -5.16 -10.94
C GLN A 54 22.39 -4.09 -11.95
N ALA A 55 22.09 -2.82 -11.70
CA ALA A 55 22.46 -1.73 -12.61
C ALA A 55 23.99 -1.69 -12.82
N LYS A 56 24.40 -1.72 -14.09
CA LYS A 56 25.79 -1.57 -14.53
C LYS A 56 26.24 -0.11 -14.54
N THR A 57 25.30 0.81 -14.75
CA THR A 57 25.56 2.24 -14.80
C THR A 57 25.64 2.82 -13.40
N THR A 58 26.74 3.52 -13.11
CA THR A 58 26.85 4.36 -11.91
C THR A 58 26.07 5.64 -12.13
N LEU A 59 25.03 5.86 -11.32
CA LEU A 59 24.29 7.12 -11.30
C LEU A 59 24.78 7.96 -10.12
N ASN A 60 25.04 9.24 -10.37
CA ASN A 60 25.52 10.16 -9.34
C ASN A 60 24.31 10.76 -8.61
N LEU A 61 24.22 10.48 -7.32
CA LEU A 61 23.32 11.19 -6.41
C LEU A 61 23.98 12.50 -6.03
N VAL A 62 23.31 13.62 -6.31
CA VAL A 62 23.90 14.95 -6.15
C VAL A 62 23.68 15.52 -4.75
N ASP A 63 22.63 15.05 -4.07
CA ASP A 63 22.18 15.60 -2.79
C ASP A 63 22.19 14.53 -1.70
N SER A 64 22.62 14.93 -0.50
CA SER A 64 22.49 14.18 0.76
C SER A 64 21.08 13.67 1.01
N ASP A 65 20.07 14.42 0.60
CA ASP A 65 18.65 14.07 0.82
C ASP A 65 18.13 13.03 -0.19
N LYS A 66 18.96 12.60 -1.15
CA LYS A 66 18.62 11.59 -2.16
C LYS A 66 17.36 11.95 -2.96
N THR A 67 17.22 13.21 -3.35
CA THR A 67 16.08 13.71 -4.14
C THR A 67 16.47 14.04 -5.59
N ILE A 68 17.77 14.27 -5.86
CA ILE A 68 18.28 14.67 -7.17
C ILE A 68 19.19 13.60 -7.77
N LEU A 69 18.81 13.09 -8.94
CA LEU A 69 19.57 12.15 -9.75
C LEU A 69 20.19 12.88 -10.95
N LYS A 70 21.51 12.76 -11.17
CA LYS A 70 22.17 13.32 -12.34
C LYS A 70 22.55 12.23 -13.34
N TYR A 71 22.18 12.44 -14.61
CA TYR A 71 22.54 11.59 -15.73
C TYR A 71 23.01 12.48 -16.89
N GLY A 72 24.30 12.36 -17.25
CA GLY A 72 24.95 13.30 -18.16
C GLY A 72 24.88 14.74 -17.63
N ASN A 73 24.35 15.65 -18.44
CA ASN A 73 24.17 17.06 -18.10
C ASN A 73 22.78 17.39 -17.54
N THR A 74 21.93 16.38 -17.34
CA THR A 74 20.54 16.57 -16.89
C THR A 74 20.35 16.11 -15.45
N SER A 75 19.59 16.90 -14.68
CA SER A 75 19.18 16.59 -13.31
C SER A 75 17.68 16.23 -13.28
N TYR A 76 17.34 15.19 -12.53
CA TYR A 76 15.98 14.69 -12.34
C TYR A 76 15.61 14.73 -10.86
N HIS A 77 14.43 15.26 -10.55
CA HIS A 77 13.93 15.41 -9.18
C HIS A 77 12.90 14.33 -8.86
N PHE A 78 13.07 13.68 -7.72
CA PHE A 78 12.18 12.66 -7.19
C PHE A 78 11.84 12.97 -5.73
N GLY A 79 10.72 12.42 -5.25
CA GLY A 79 10.38 12.48 -3.82
C GLY A 79 11.38 11.71 -2.96
N TYR A 80 11.94 10.61 -3.50
CA TYR A 80 13.05 9.88 -2.91
C TYR A 80 13.74 9.03 -3.99
N ILE A 81 15.05 8.85 -3.86
CA ILE A 81 15.86 7.97 -4.70
C ILE A 81 16.41 6.86 -3.81
N TYR A 82 16.05 5.61 -4.13
CA TYR A 82 16.61 4.42 -3.50
C TYR A 82 17.92 4.03 -4.23
N PRO A 83 19.09 4.15 -3.57
CA PRO A 83 20.35 3.69 -4.13
C PRO A 83 20.36 2.18 -4.36
N LYS A 84 21.34 1.70 -5.12
CA LYS A 84 21.52 0.30 -5.52
C LYS A 84 21.56 -0.67 -4.33
N GLU A 85 22.07 -0.18 -3.20
CA GLU A 85 22.29 -0.90 -1.94
C GLU A 85 21.01 -1.01 -1.08
N THR A 86 19.93 -0.34 -1.50
CA THR A 86 18.66 -0.34 -0.75
C THR A 86 18.02 -1.73 -0.77
N SER A 87 17.87 -2.31 0.42
CA SER A 87 17.19 -3.60 0.59
C SER A 87 15.68 -3.51 0.30
N GLN A 88 15.07 -4.65 -0.02
CA GLN A 88 13.63 -4.76 -0.21
C GLN A 88 12.85 -4.36 1.05
N GLU A 89 13.39 -4.69 2.23
CA GLU A 89 12.80 -4.30 3.51
C GLU A 89 12.81 -2.78 3.69
N ALA A 90 13.89 -2.09 3.33
CA ALA A 90 13.97 -0.64 3.41
C ALA A 90 12.98 0.05 2.45
N VAL A 91 12.83 -0.49 1.22
CA VAL A 91 11.81 -0.03 0.27
C VAL A 91 10.40 -0.29 0.79
N PHE A 92 10.16 -1.41 1.47
CA PHE A 92 8.85 -1.68 2.06
C PHE A 92 8.54 -0.73 3.23
N LYS A 93 9.51 -0.48 4.10
CA LYS A 93 9.35 0.43 5.25
C LYS A 93 8.92 1.84 4.83
N SER A 94 9.43 2.35 3.71
CA SER A 94 9.05 3.68 3.22
C SER A 94 7.61 3.76 2.68
N VAL A 95 7.03 2.64 2.24
CA VAL A 95 5.64 2.57 1.76
C VAL A 95 4.67 1.92 2.76
N GLN A 96 5.16 1.48 3.92
CA GLN A 96 4.36 0.75 4.91
C GLN A 96 3.13 1.54 5.39
N ASN A 97 3.23 2.88 5.48
CA ASN A 97 2.11 3.74 5.86
C ASN A 97 0.95 3.66 4.85
N LEU A 98 1.25 3.43 3.56
CA LEU A 98 0.22 3.23 2.55
C LEU A 98 -0.56 1.93 2.79
N VAL A 99 0.12 0.86 3.26
CA VAL A 99 -0.56 -0.37 3.65
C VAL A 99 -1.50 -0.14 4.83
N GLN A 100 -1.08 0.66 5.81
CA GLN A 100 -1.94 1.05 6.92
C GLN A 100 -3.16 1.83 6.45
N ASN A 101 -2.99 2.80 5.54
CA ASN A 101 -4.10 3.53 4.93
C ASN A 101 -5.13 2.60 4.28
N THR A 102 -4.68 1.53 3.61
CA THR A 102 -5.59 0.50 3.06
C THR A 102 -6.38 -0.23 4.14
N ILE A 103 -5.73 -0.59 5.25
CA ILE A 103 -6.39 -1.24 6.39
C ILE A 103 -7.42 -0.29 7.04
N ASP A 104 -7.13 1.01 7.03
CA ASP A 104 -8.02 2.06 7.56
C ASP A 104 -9.14 2.45 6.57
N GLY A 105 -9.27 1.74 5.44
CA GLY A 105 -10.37 1.90 4.48
C GLY A 105 -10.11 2.89 3.34
N LYS A 106 -8.84 3.27 3.09
CA LYS A 106 -8.46 4.20 2.02
C LYS A 106 -7.96 3.47 0.79
N ASN A 107 -8.27 4.02 -0.37
CA ASN A 107 -7.78 3.50 -1.64
C ASN A 107 -6.31 3.90 -1.84
N VAL A 108 -5.46 2.91 -2.11
CA VAL A 108 -4.03 3.09 -2.34
C VAL A 108 -3.65 2.45 -3.66
N PHE A 109 -2.78 3.13 -4.41
CA PHE A 109 -2.27 2.64 -5.68
C PHE A 109 -0.75 2.76 -5.74
N ILE A 110 -0.07 1.63 -5.94
CA ILE A 110 1.39 1.55 -6.11
C ILE A 110 1.67 0.84 -7.42
N PHE A 111 2.50 1.43 -8.27
CA PHE A 111 2.92 0.85 -9.53
C PHE A 111 4.40 1.15 -9.80
N ALA A 112 5.05 0.27 -10.55
CA ALA A 112 6.45 0.42 -10.94
C ALA A 112 6.55 0.62 -12.46
N VAL A 113 7.35 1.62 -12.88
CA VAL A 113 7.56 1.97 -14.30
C VAL A 113 9.05 1.91 -14.63
N GLY A 114 9.38 1.46 -15.83
CA GLY A 114 10.75 1.35 -16.32
C GLY A 114 10.89 0.39 -17.50
N GLY A 115 12.03 0.43 -18.20
CA GLY A 115 12.35 -0.50 -19.30
C GLY A 115 12.57 -1.94 -18.82
N SER A 116 12.79 -2.88 -19.74
CA SER A 116 13.19 -4.25 -19.39
C SER A 116 14.41 -4.25 -18.47
N GLU A 117 14.50 -5.24 -17.59
CA GLU A 117 15.59 -5.40 -16.60
C GLU A 117 15.77 -4.27 -15.57
N SER A 118 14.91 -3.23 -15.57
CA SER A 118 15.03 -2.11 -14.63
C SER A 118 14.66 -2.45 -13.17
N GLY A 119 14.35 -3.72 -12.87
CA GLY A 119 14.00 -4.18 -11.52
C GLY A 119 12.54 -3.97 -11.11
N LYS A 120 11.60 -3.77 -12.05
CA LYS A 120 10.15 -3.64 -11.76
C LYS A 120 9.59 -4.86 -11.02
N THR A 121 9.75 -6.04 -11.61
CA THR A 121 9.28 -7.32 -11.05
C THR A 121 9.95 -7.61 -9.72
N PHE A 122 11.26 -7.39 -9.63
CA PHE A 122 12.01 -7.52 -8.38
C PHE A 122 11.47 -6.57 -7.30
N THR A 123 11.12 -5.33 -7.63
CA THR A 123 10.54 -4.39 -6.65
C THR A 123 9.17 -4.84 -6.16
N MET A 124 8.29 -5.22 -7.08
CA MET A 124 6.91 -5.57 -6.72
C MET A 124 6.80 -6.94 -6.05
N TYR A 125 7.49 -7.95 -6.56
CA TYR A 125 7.32 -9.34 -6.13
C TYR A 125 8.57 -9.92 -5.47
N GLY A 126 9.76 -9.44 -5.82
CA GLY A 126 11.01 -9.97 -5.32
C GLY A 126 11.64 -10.98 -6.27
N GLU A 127 12.57 -11.77 -5.74
CA GLU A 127 13.22 -12.87 -6.46
C GLU A 127 12.36 -14.13 -6.42
N TYR A 128 12.16 -14.78 -7.56
CA TYR A 128 11.41 -16.03 -7.64
C TYR A 128 12.15 -17.17 -6.96
N GLY A 129 11.50 -17.86 -6.02
CA GLY A 129 12.17 -18.88 -5.20
C GLY A 129 13.29 -18.34 -4.31
N GLY A 130 13.39 -17.02 -4.14
CA GLY A 130 14.40 -16.37 -3.32
C GLY A 130 14.13 -16.50 -1.82
N THR A 131 15.06 -15.98 -1.02
CA THR A 131 14.91 -15.93 0.44
C THR A 131 13.88 -14.87 0.86
N SER A 132 13.36 -14.96 2.10
CA SER A 132 12.46 -13.96 2.69
C SER A 132 13.05 -12.52 2.69
N LYS A 133 14.39 -12.40 2.63
CA LYS A 133 15.09 -11.12 2.50
C LYS A 133 14.81 -10.43 1.17
N ASN A 134 14.59 -11.20 0.10
CA ASN A 134 14.43 -10.69 -1.26
C ASN A 134 12.96 -10.52 -1.68
N GLU A 135 12.00 -10.86 -0.81
CA GLU A 135 10.58 -10.60 -1.06
C GLU A 135 10.29 -9.11 -1.33
N GLY A 136 9.48 -8.84 -2.35
CA GLY A 136 9.10 -7.49 -2.77
C GLY A 136 7.93 -6.87 -1.99
N LEU A 137 7.39 -5.79 -2.55
CA LEU A 137 6.31 -5.02 -1.95
C LEU A 137 5.02 -5.84 -1.74
N VAL A 138 4.59 -6.61 -2.75
CA VAL A 138 3.35 -7.39 -2.71
C VAL A 138 3.36 -8.44 -1.60
N PRO A 139 4.34 -9.38 -1.51
CA PRO A 139 4.36 -10.37 -0.44
C PRO A 139 4.42 -9.74 0.96
N ARG A 140 5.24 -8.69 1.16
CA ARG A 140 5.34 -7.99 2.45
C ARG A 140 4.07 -7.24 2.83
N THR A 141 3.36 -6.71 1.83
CA THR A 141 2.06 -6.06 2.04
C THR A 141 1.02 -7.06 2.52
N LEU A 142 0.97 -8.25 1.90
CA LEU A 142 0.07 -9.32 2.34
C LEU A 142 0.40 -9.75 3.78
N ASP A 143 1.67 -9.98 4.10
CA ASP A 143 2.10 -10.29 5.47
C ASP A 143 1.59 -9.25 6.46
N LYS A 144 1.75 -7.96 6.13
CA LYS A 144 1.35 -6.88 7.02
C LYS A 144 -0.16 -6.80 7.22
N ILE A 145 -0.93 -6.99 6.15
CA ILE A 145 -2.40 -7.02 6.19
C ILE A 145 -2.86 -8.18 7.08
N PHE A 146 -2.34 -9.40 6.88
CA PHE A 146 -2.73 -10.56 7.67
C PHE A 146 -2.25 -10.50 9.13
N GLU A 147 -1.04 -9.97 9.38
CA GLU A 147 -0.54 -9.69 10.74
C GLU A 147 -1.51 -8.76 11.48
N THR A 148 -1.91 -7.66 10.83
CA THR A 148 -2.80 -6.66 11.42
C THR A 148 -4.20 -7.22 11.60
N HIS A 149 -4.71 -7.98 10.63
CA HIS A 149 -5.98 -8.69 10.73
C HIS A 149 -6.01 -9.66 11.92
N GLY A 150 -4.95 -10.46 12.11
CA GLY A 150 -4.79 -11.38 13.23
C GLY A 150 -4.83 -10.68 14.59
N LYS A 151 -4.18 -9.51 14.69
CA LYS A 151 -4.24 -8.65 15.89
C LYS A 151 -5.65 -8.10 16.13
N MET A 152 -6.39 -7.75 15.08
CA MET A 152 -7.75 -7.20 15.16
C MET A 152 -8.83 -8.22 15.49
N LYS A 153 -8.66 -9.53 15.18
CA LYS A 153 -9.67 -10.58 15.46
C LYS A 153 -10.16 -10.63 16.92
N LYS A 154 -9.36 -10.13 17.87
CA LYS A 154 -9.72 -10.13 19.30
C LYS A 154 -10.63 -8.97 19.73
N ARG A 155 -10.69 -7.86 18.97
CA ARG A 155 -11.34 -6.60 19.41
C ARG A 155 -11.94 -5.74 18.28
N GLY A 156 -11.86 -6.14 17.02
CA GLY A 156 -12.22 -5.32 15.86
C GLY A 156 -13.15 -5.98 14.84
N PRO A 157 -13.51 -5.28 13.75
CA PRO A 157 -14.41 -5.78 12.72
C PRO A 157 -13.82 -6.99 11.97
N LYS A 158 -14.70 -7.88 11.50
CA LYS A 158 -14.29 -9.01 10.64
C LYS A 158 -13.84 -8.46 9.27
N LEU A 159 -12.54 -8.48 9.01
CA LEU A 159 -11.98 -8.18 7.70
C LEU A 159 -12.18 -9.39 6.76
N GLU A 160 -12.71 -9.15 5.56
CA GLU A 160 -12.69 -10.10 4.45
C GLU A 160 -11.72 -9.57 3.39
N ILE A 161 -10.69 -10.35 3.05
CA ILE A 161 -9.70 -9.94 2.05
C ILE A 161 -10.01 -10.64 0.73
N LYS A 162 -10.13 -9.85 -0.34
CA LYS A 162 -10.36 -10.33 -1.70
C LYS A 162 -9.23 -9.92 -2.61
N ALA A 163 -8.74 -10.86 -3.42
CA ALA A 163 -7.68 -10.65 -4.39
C ALA A 163 -8.19 -10.86 -5.81
N ARG A 164 -7.66 -10.07 -6.74
CA ARG A 164 -7.88 -10.14 -8.19
C ARG A 164 -6.54 -9.93 -8.89
N TYR A 165 -6.29 -10.66 -9.97
CA TYR A 165 -5.09 -10.49 -10.80
C TYR A 165 -5.51 -10.27 -12.26
N ILE A 166 -4.94 -9.24 -12.89
CA ILE A 166 -5.26 -8.85 -14.26
C ILE A 166 -3.95 -8.60 -15.00
N HIS A 167 -3.76 -9.29 -16.13
CA HIS A 167 -2.65 -9.02 -17.05
C HIS A 167 -3.19 -8.36 -18.32
N VAL A 168 -2.63 -7.20 -18.68
CA VAL A 168 -3.04 -6.43 -19.86
C VAL A 168 -1.88 -6.39 -20.85
N CYS A 169 -2.05 -7.04 -22.00
CA CYS A 169 -1.10 -7.02 -23.11
C CYS A 169 -1.62 -6.14 -24.26
N ARG A 170 -0.72 -5.43 -24.94
CA ARG A 170 -1.05 -4.72 -26.18
C ARG A 170 -0.94 -5.70 -27.36
N GLY A 171 -2.08 -6.16 -27.88
CA GLY A 171 -2.12 -7.06 -29.03
C GLY A 171 -1.96 -6.30 -30.36
N THR A 172 -1.06 -6.77 -31.23
CA THR A 172 -0.99 -6.37 -32.63
C THR A 172 -1.83 -7.33 -33.47
N GLY A 173 -3.16 -7.18 -33.45
CA GLY A 173 -4.06 -8.01 -34.28
C GLY A 173 -5.45 -8.21 -33.67
N LYS A 174 -6.46 -8.40 -34.52
CA LYS A 174 -7.87 -8.60 -34.16
C LYS A 174 -8.03 -9.87 -33.31
N GLY A 175 -8.17 -9.68 -32.00
CA GLY A 175 -8.43 -10.77 -31.04
C GLY A 175 -7.98 -10.35 -29.65
N LYS A 176 -8.89 -9.71 -28.89
CA LYS A 176 -8.64 -9.23 -27.52
C LYS A 176 -8.53 -10.43 -26.57
N GLU A 177 -7.38 -11.08 -26.51
CA GLU A 177 -7.16 -12.14 -25.54
C GLU A 177 -6.61 -11.56 -24.23
N LYS A 178 -7.39 -11.75 -23.16
CA LYS A 178 -7.09 -11.27 -21.81
C LYS A 178 -6.97 -12.49 -20.91
N TYR A 179 -5.75 -12.77 -20.45
CA TYR A 179 -5.49 -13.93 -19.60
C TYR A 179 -5.63 -13.53 -18.13
N ALA A 180 -6.62 -14.09 -17.45
CA ALA A 180 -6.72 -14.08 -15.99
C ALA A 180 -5.92 -15.28 -15.46
N LEU A 181 -4.83 -15.04 -14.75
CA LEU A 181 -4.06 -16.09 -14.11
C LEU A 181 -4.28 -16.04 -12.60
N VAL A 182 -4.96 -17.08 -12.11
CA VAL A 182 -4.72 -17.63 -10.77
C VAL A 182 -4.28 -19.07 -10.97
N SER A 183 -3.28 -19.46 -10.16
CA SER A 183 -2.61 -20.76 -10.19
C SER A 183 -3.60 -21.92 -10.42
N PRO A 184 -3.35 -22.83 -11.38
CA PRO A 184 -4.26 -23.95 -11.68
C PRO A 184 -4.45 -24.97 -10.54
N ASP A 185 -3.64 -24.92 -9.47
CA ASP A 185 -3.57 -26.00 -8.46
C ASP A 185 -3.69 -25.55 -6.98
N LYS A 186 -4.77 -24.87 -6.58
CA LYS A 186 -5.18 -24.84 -5.16
C LYS A 186 -6.71 -25.04 -5.00
N PRO A 187 -7.19 -26.25 -4.65
CA PRO A 187 -8.60 -26.62 -4.76
C PRO A 187 -9.54 -26.10 -3.64
N LYS A 188 -9.28 -24.95 -3.00
CA LYS A 188 -10.10 -24.51 -1.84
C LYS A 188 -10.45 -23.01 -1.75
N LEU A 189 -10.07 -22.17 -2.70
CA LEU A 189 -10.42 -20.75 -2.64
C LEU A 189 -11.82 -20.49 -3.20
N ARG A 190 -12.65 -19.76 -2.46
CA ARG A 190 -13.97 -19.32 -2.95
C ARG A 190 -13.74 -18.31 -4.06
N CYS A 191 -14.02 -18.72 -5.29
CA CYS A 191 -13.95 -17.90 -6.49
C CYS A 191 -15.34 -17.36 -6.83
N LYS A 192 -15.44 -16.08 -7.15
CA LYS A 192 -16.60 -15.47 -7.80
C LYS A 192 -16.14 -14.81 -9.09
N GLU A 193 -16.89 -15.05 -10.16
CA GLU A 193 -16.67 -14.40 -11.45
C GLU A 193 -17.62 -13.21 -11.54
N GLU A 194 -17.07 -12.02 -11.78
CA GLU A 194 -17.82 -10.77 -11.88
C GLU A 194 -17.55 -10.16 -13.27
N ASN A 195 -18.62 -9.86 -13.99
CA ASN A 195 -18.54 -9.14 -15.26
C ASN A 195 -18.49 -7.63 -14.98
N HIS A 196 -17.44 -6.97 -15.45
CA HIS A 196 -17.23 -5.54 -15.32
C HIS A 196 -17.28 -4.88 -16.69
N SER A 197 -18.25 -4.00 -16.88
CA SER A 197 -18.40 -3.16 -18.06
C SER A 197 -17.77 -1.80 -17.79
N PHE A 198 -16.83 -1.39 -18.64
CA PHE A 198 -16.16 -0.08 -18.55
C PHE A 198 -16.82 0.89 -19.53
N GLU A 199 -16.75 2.20 -19.23
CA GLU A 199 -17.38 3.27 -20.02
C GLU A 199 -17.06 3.22 -21.53
N ASN A 200 -15.90 2.66 -21.90
CA ASN A 200 -15.48 2.51 -23.29
C ASN A 200 -16.05 1.26 -24.00
N GLY A 201 -17.09 0.64 -23.44
CA GLY A 201 -17.68 -0.62 -23.96
C GLY A 201 -16.78 -1.84 -23.82
N LEU A 202 -15.72 -1.75 -23.00
CA LEU A 202 -14.86 -2.88 -22.70
C LEU A 202 -15.52 -3.73 -21.63
N GLU A 203 -15.78 -5.00 -21.94
CA GLU A 203 -16.18 -5.98 -20.92
C GLU A 203 -14.99 -6.83 -20.47
N LEU A 204 -14.96 -7.09 -19.16
CA LEU A 204 -13.97 -7.89 -18.48
C LEU A 204 -14.67 -8.82 -17.51
N SER A 205 -14.56 -10.13 -17.74
CA SER A 205 -14.80 -11.07 -16.67
C SER A 205 -13.56 -11.13 -15.78
N ILE A 206 -13.72 -10.78 -14.49
CA ILE A 206 -12.63 -10.77 -13.51
C ILE A 206 -12.96 -11.80 -12.42
N LYS A 207 -12.05 -12.75 -12.24
CA LYS A 207 -12.11 -13.71 -11.15
C LYS A 207 -11.64 -13.07 -9.85
N THR A 208 -12.49 -13.16 -8.83
CA THR A 208 -12.26 -12.63 -7.49
C THR A 208 -12.15 -13.78 -6.50
N TYR A 209 -11.08 -13.77 -5.71
CA TYR A 209 -10.77 -14.83 -4.76
C TYR A 209 -10.81 -14.27 -3.34
N THR A 210 -11.59 -14.88 -2.45
CA THR A 210 -11.45 -14.60 -1.01
C THR A 210 -10.23 -15.35 -0.49
N ILE A 211 -9.28 -14.63 0.11
CA ILE A 211 -8.03 -15.18 0.63
C ILE A 211 -8.00 -15.12 2.16
N ALA A 212 -7.41 -16.14 2.80
CA ALA A 212 -7.34 -16.27 4.25
C ALA A 212 -5.91 -16.14 4.80
N SER A 213 -4.90 -16.27 3.94
CA SER A 213 -3.48 -16.20 4.26
C SER A 213 -2.65 -15.70 3.06
N LYS A 214 -1.38 -15.34 3.29
CA LYS A 214 -0.46 -14.96 2.21
C LYS A 214 -0.22 -16.15 1.26
N GLU A 215 -0.18 -17.36 1.80
CA GLU A 215 0.06 -18.59 1.05
C GLU A 215 -1.06 -18.88 0.04
N ASP A 216 -2.27 -18.38 0.27
CA ASP A 216 -3.38 -18.48 -0.69
C ASP A 216 -3.12 -17.69 -1.97
N VAL A 217 -2.31 -16.64 -1.87
CA VAL A 217 -1.83 -15.88 -3.02
C VAL A 217 -0.59 -16.59 -3.55
N SER A 218 -0.80 -17.46 -4.53
CA SER A 218 0.30 -17.97 -5.34
C SER A 218 0.87 -16.81 -6.15
N LEU A 219 1.95 -16.21 -5.65
CA LEU A 219 2.78 -15.28 -6.41
C LEU A 219 3.62 -16.02 -7.46
N ASN A 220 3.18 -17.20 -7.93
CA ASN A 220 3.63 -17.78 -9.18
C ASN A 220 3.22 -16.83 -10.30
N ILE A 221 4.02 -15.76 -10.42
CA ILE A 221 4.17 -15.01 -11.63
C ILE A 221 4.37 -16.07 -12.71
N PRO A 222 3.49 -16.12 -13.72
CA PRO A 222 3.61 -17.10 -14.79
C PRO A 222 5.06 -17.12 -15.28
N SER A 223 5.59 -18.31 -15.53
CA SER A 223 6.93 -18.54 -16.10
C SER A 223 7.25 -17.69 -17.34
N PHE A 224 6.23 -17.09 -17.95
CA PHE A 224 6.31 -16.13 -19.05
C PHE A 224 7.08 -14.82 -18.74
N ILE A 225 7.22 -14.40 -17.47
CA ILE A 225 8.05 -13.21 -17.14
C ILE A 225 9.56 -13.52 -17.23
N ASN A 226 9.98 -14.79 -17.17
CA ASN A 226 11.39 -15.15 -17.40
C ASN A 226 11.79 -15.11 -18.90
N THR A 227 10.85 -14.76 -19.79
CA THR A 227 11.06 -14.71 -21.25
C THR A 227 11.02 -13.28 -21.82
N LEU A 228 10.97 -12.25 -20.96
CA LEU A 228 11.01 -10.82 -21.31
C LEU A 228 12.21 -10.11 -20.67
#